data_AF-A0A7S4MH16-F1
#
_entry.id   AF-A0A7S4MH16-F1
#
_cell.length_a   1.000
_cell.length_b   1.000
_cell.length_c   1.000
_cell.angle_alpha   90.00
_cell.angle_beta   90.00
_cell.angle_gamma   90.00
#
_symmetry.space_group_name_H-M   'P 1'
#
loop_
_entity.id
_entity.type
_entity.pdbx_description
1 polymer ?
#
loop_
_entity_poly.entity_id
_entity_poly.type
_entity_poly.pdbx_seq_one_letter_code
_entity_poly.pdbx_strand_id
1 'polypeptide(L)'
;RNIYYRQIKTDYGLLLPPGKSLAFHWLNRDKPNELCITFSPQHTWSSGFSISDIAEFAVKIKQKSASRIASDCAAYLARVEVQLQQATFFILLKPEAVDVPPYLIDNQTKLNLLYYQKSSKKDSQSYQQELKAKQEVPYTWDAPNEAHYLVIEAGPGSQMKRVYNLDKIKQYSPESFTIGQNLYRLVGEVIANGPTRILRIFDAQERMFQDKKIEELTAEQDMESAVTLQFIVELAGLGVSVVDQLPQELIYLNATDLWVDYSTSSKQLRLEVRVNRFQVDNQIASATFPVLLCRTPMK
;
A
#
# COMPACT_ATOMS: atom_id res chain seq x y z
N ARG A 1 -16.67 -16.62 -15.75
CA ARG A 1 -16.78 -16.55 -17.22
C ARG A 1 -16.10 -17.77 -17.82
N ASN A 2 -16.43 -18.13 -19.05
CA ASN A 2 -15.66 -19.13 -19.80
C ASN A 2 -14.22 -18.62 -19.97
N ILE A 3 -13.25 -19.50 -19.74
CA ILE A 3 -11.83 -19.23 -19.99
C ILE A 3 -11.36 -20.25 -21.02
N TYR A 4 -10.64 -19.79 -22.03
CA TYR A 4 -9.93 -20.66 -22.95
C TYR A 4 -8.46 -20.67 -22.57
N TYR A 5 -7.83 -21.83 -22.58
CA TYR A 5 -6.42 -22.01 -22.22
C TYR A 5 -5.71 -22.89 -23.25
N ARG A 6 -4.40 -22.68 -23.42
CA ARG A 6 -3.54 -23.53 -24.26
C ARG A 6 -2.07 -23.40 -23.88
N GLN A 7 -1.28 -24.36 -24.32
CA GLN A 7 0.17 -24.22 -24.36
C GLN A 7 0.55 -23.17 -25.41
N ILE A 8 1.50 -22.27 -25.10
CA ILE A 8 1.88 -21.20 -26.02
C ILE A 8 2.36 -21.78 -27.37
N LYS A 9 2.09 -21.06 -28.46
CA LYS A 9 2.45 -21.45 -29.84
C LYS A 9 1.82 -22.76 -30.34
N THR A 10 0.72 -23.20 -29.73
CA THR A 10 -0.17 -24.26 -30.25
C THR A 10 -1.46 -23.65 -30.79
N ASP A 11 -2.12 -24.32 -31.73
CA ASP A 11 -3.31 -23.77 -32.40
C ASP A 11 -4.61 -24.09 -31.67
N TYR A 12 -4.63 -25.14 -30.85
CA TYR A 12 -5.84 -25.64 -30.20
C TYR A 12 -6.02 -25.06 -28.79
N GLY A 13 -7.16 -24.42 -28.54
CA GLY A 13 -7.56 -23.90 -27.24
C GLY A 13 -8.63 -24.77 -26.58
N LEU A 14 -8.43 -25.10 -25.31
CA LEU A 14 -9.38 -25.84 -24.49
C LEU A 14 -10.28 -24.89 -23.71
N LEU A 15 -11.55 -25.26 -23.54
CA LEU A 15 -12.52 -24.49 -22.74
C LEU A 15 -12.51 -24.95 -21.28
N LEU A 16 -12.37 -24.00 -20.37
CA LEU A 16 -12.60 -24.13 -18.94
C LEU A 16 -13.89 -23.39 -18.55
N PRO A 17 -14.99 -24.11 -18.26
CA PRO A 17 -16.22 -23.49 -17.77
C PRO A 17 -16.06 -22.91 -16.35
N PRO A 18 -16.87 -21.92 -15.97
CA PRO A 18 -16.87 -21.36 -14.61
C PRO A 18 -17.05 -22.44 -13.54
N GLY A 19 -16.22 -22.42 -12.50
CA GLY A 19 -16.34 -23.32 -11.35
C GLY A 19 -15.99 -24.79 -11.63
N LYS A 20 -15.45 -25.10 -12.82
CA LYS A 20 -14.95 -26.45 -13.15
C LYS A 20 -13.44 -26.52 -12.98
N SER A 21 -12.96 -27.73 -12.75
CA SER A 21 -11.53 -28.07 -12.72
C SER A 21 -11.27 -29.13 -13.77
N LEU A 22 -10.21 -28.96 -14.55
CA LEU A 22 -9.81 -29.87 -15.63
C LEU A 22 -8.34 -30.21 -15.44
N ALA A 23 -7.99 -31.48 -15.67
CA ALA A 23 -6.60 -31.92 -15.70
C ALA A 23 -5.91 -31.34 -16.94
N PHE A 24 -4.70 -30.82 -16.75
CA PHE A 24 -3.87 -30.27 -17.82
C PHE A 24 -2.57 -31.06 -17.93
N HIS A 25 -2.11 -31.23 -19.17
CA HIS A 25 -0.81 -31.80 -19.49
C HIS A 25 -0.23 -31.08 -20.71
N TRP A 26 1.10 -31.00 -20.79
CA TRP A 26 1.79 -30.47 -21.96
C TRP A 26 1.59 -31.42 -23.14
N LEU A 27 0.86 -30.95 -24.16
CA LEU A 27 0.52 -31.76 -25.32
C LEU A 27 1.64 -31.82 -26.36
N ASN A 28 2.46 -30.76 -26.44
CA ASN A 28 3.51 -30.66 -27.44
C ASN A 28 4.86 -30.43 -26.77
N ARG A 29 5.75 -31.43 -26.89
CA ARG A 29 7.09 -31.40 -26.29
C ARG A 29 8.03 -30.38 -26.94
N ASP A 30 7.80 -30.03 -28.20
CA ASP A 30 8.64 -29.09 -28.96
C ASP A 30 8.26 -27.62 -28.73
N LYS A 31 7.18 -27.38 -27.97
CA LYS A 31 6.71 -26.04 -27.62
C LYS A 31 7.09 -25.70 -26.17
N PRO A 32 7.23 -24.40 -25.84
CA PRO A 32 7.53 -23.99 -24.48
C PRO A 32 6.46 -24.49 -23.50
N ASN A 33 6.88 -24.86 -22.29
CA ASN A 33 5.99 -25.23 -21.19
C ASN A 33 5.43 -23.98 -20.50
N GLU A 34 4.73 -23.16 -21.29
CA GLU A 34 4.04 -21.97 -20.82
C GLU A 34 2.56 -22.06 -21.19
N LEU A 35 1.70 -21.71 -20.25
CA LEU A 35 0.26 -21.64 -20.45
C LEU A 35 -0.11 -20.20 -20.84
N CYS A 36 -1.09 -20.04 -21.73
CA CYS A 36 -1.74 -18.76 -21.97
C CYS A 36 -3.25 -18.92 -21.96
N ILE A 37 -3.95 -17.83 -21.63
CA ILE A 37 -5.41 -17.82 -21.45
C ILE A 37 -6.09 -16.68 -22.21
N THR A 38 -7.37 -16.81 -22.50
CA THR A 38 -8.25 -15.76 -23.03
C THR A 38 -9.70 -15.99 -22.60
N PHE A 39 -10.56 -14.96 -22.63
CA PHE A 39 -11.99 -15.12 -22.35
C PHE A 39 -12.82 -15.42 -23.60
N SER A 40 -12.22 -15.22 -24.77
CA SER A 40 -12.92 -15.32 -26.04
C SER A 40 -11.89 -15.65 -27.14
N PRO A 41 -12.23 -16.53 -28.10
CA PRO A 41 -11.41 -16.76 -29.28
C PRO A 41 -11.21 -15.48 -30.13
N GLN A 42 -12.08 -14.49 -29.98
CA GLN A 42 -11.98 -13.19 -30.65
C GLN A 42 -11.05 -12.21 -29.93
N HIS A 43 -10.73 -12.42 -28.65
CA HIS A 43 -9.77 -11.59 -27.91
C HIS A 43 -8.32 -12.03 -28.16
N THR A 44 -7.35 -11.22 -27.75
CA THR A 44 -5.94 -11.67 -27.79
C THR A 44 -5.69 -12.68 -26.68
N TRP A 45 -4.83 -13.65 -26.93
CA TRP A 45 -4.28 -14.49 -25.87
C TRP A 45 -3.42 -13.65 -24.92
N SER A 46 -3.39 -14.03 -23.64
CA SER A 46 -2.42 -13.51 -22.70
C SER A 46 -1.00 -13.88 -23.13
N SER A 47 -0.01 -13.27 -22.50
CA SER A 47 1.35 -13.81 -22.51
C SER A 47 1.40 -15.21 -21.90
N GLY A 48 2.46 -15.94 -22.28
CA GLY A 48 2.78 -17.23 -21.67
C GLY A 48 3.26 -17.04 -20.24
N PHE A 49 2.81 -17.92 -19.35
CA PHE A 49 3.25 -17.97 -17.97
C PHE A 49 3.59 -19.41 -17.55
N SER A 50 4.55 -19.54 -16.63
CA SER A 50 4.98 -20.81 -16.07
C SER A 50 3.95 -21.29 -15.04
N ILE A 51 3.77 -22.60 -14.96
CA ILE A 51 2.94 -23.26 -13.94
C ILE A 51 3.76 -24.25 -13.09
N SER A 52 5.08 -24.18 -13.22
CA SER A 52 6.02 -25.10 -12.53
C SER A 52 6.37 -24.64 -11.12
N ASP A 53 6.21 -23.35 -10.84
CA ASP A 53 6.59 -22.71 -9.60
C ASP A 53 5.35 -22.20 -8.86
N ILE A 54 5.36 -22.31 -7.54
CA ILE A 54 4.32 -21.71 -6.69
C ILE A 54 4.44 -20.20 -6.81
N ALA A 55 3.41 -19.55 -7.36
CA ALA A 55 3.45 -18.13 -7.67
C ALA A 55 2.04 -17.55 -7.77
N GLU A 56 1.96 -16.25 -7.59
CA GLU A 56 0.74 -15.49 -7.81
C GLU A 56 1.06 -14.23 -8.62
N PHE A 57 0.37 -14.05 -9.74
CA PHE A 57 0.64 -12.97 -10.69
C PHE A 57 -0.60 -12.63 -11.52
N ALA A 58 -0.58 -11.48 -12.19
CA ALA A 58 -1.66 -11.05 -13.08
C ALA A 58 -1.22 -11.13 -14.55
N VAL A 59 -2.09 -11.63 -15.41
CA VAL A 59 -1.87 -11.69 -16.87
C VAL A 59 -2.81 -10.74 -17.60
N LYS A 60 -2.29 -10.06 -18.63
CA LYS A 60 -3.04 -9.08 -19.43
C LYS A 60 -3.71 -9.74 -20.63
N ILE A 61 -5.01 -9.51 -20.81
CA ILE A 61 -5.81 -9.98 -21.95
C ILE A 61 -6.40 -8.74 -22.63
N LYS A 62 -5.95 -8.43 -23.85
CA LYS A 62 -6.46 -7.29 -24.60
C LYS A 62 -7.74 -7.67 -25.35
N GLN A 63 -8.77 -6.87 -25.21
CA GLN A 63 -9.97 -6.99 -26.03
C GLN A 63 -9.65 -6.50 -27.45
N LYS A 64 -9.95 -7.31 -28.47
CA LYS A 64 -9.94 -6.81 -29.85
C LYS A 64 -11.22 -5.98 -30.04
N SER A 65 -11.11 -4.65 -29.94
CA SER A 65 -12.20 -3.79 -30.36
C SER A 65 -12.34 -3.86 -31.89
N ALA A 66 -13.57 -3.90 -32.39
CA ALA A 66 -13.86 -3.81 -33.83
C ALA A 66 -13.66 -2.38 -34.39
N SER A 67 -13.35 -1.40 -33.52
CA SER A 67 -13.19 0.00 -33.89
C SER A 67 -11.70 0.36 -34.00
N ARG A 68 -11.30 0.88 -35.16
CA ARG A 68 -9.93 1.35 -35.49
C ARG A 68 -9.54 2.66 -34.76
N ILE A 69 -10.06 2.91 -33.56
CA ILE A 69 -9.66 4.03 -32.72
C ILE A 69 -8.76 3.45 -31.63
N ALA A 70 -7.45 3.59 -31.84
CA ALA A 70 -6.37 2.92 -31.11
C ALA A 70 -6.15 3.41 -29.67
N SER A 71 -7.08 4.14 -29.06
CA SER A 71 -6.81 4.87 -27.81
C SER A 71 -7.41 4.27 -26.55
N ASP A 72 -8.26 3.24 -26.62
CA ASP A 72 -8.79 2.58 -25.41
C ASP A 72 -9.09 1.09 -25.65
N CYS A 73 -8.04 0.29 -25.82
CA CYS A 73 -8.17 -1.15 -25.67
C CYS A 73 -8.20 -1.47 -24.17
N ALA A 74 -9.41 -1.53 -23.59
CA ALA A 74 -9.60 -2.02 -22.24
C ALA A 74 -8.92 -3.39 -22.10
N ALA A 75 -7.89 -3.44 -21.27
CA ALA A 75 -7.16 -4.65 -20.97
C ALA A 75 -7.78 -5.28 -19.73
N TYR A 76 -8.23 -6.53 -19.85
CA TYR A 76 -8.65 -7.30 -18.70
C TYR A 76 -7.43 -7.91 -18.03
N LEU A 77 -7.34 -7.80 -16.70
CA LEU A 77 -6.30 -8.43 -15.91
C LEU A 77 -6.88 -9.65 -15.20
N ALA A 78 -6.25 -10.81 -15.40
CA ALA A 78 -6.65 -12.07 -14.78
C ALA A 78 -5.58 -12.49 -13.77
N ARG A 79 -5.99 -12.72 -12.52
CA ARG A 79 -5.08 -13.18 -11.47
C ARG A 79 -4.94 -14.69 -11.57
N VAL A 80 -3.70 -15.13 -11.72
CA VAL A 80 -3.30 -16.54 -11.78
C VAL A 80 -2.59 -16.86 -10.48
N GLU A 81 -3.07 -17.87 -9.78
CA GLU A 81 -2.43 -18.39 -8.58
C GLU A 81 -2.10 -19.86 -8.81
N VAL A 82 -0.81 -20.18 -8.76
CA VAL A 82 -0.27 -21.53 -8.87
C VAL A 82 0.03 -22.01 -7.46
N GLN A 83 -0.73 -22.99 -6.99
CA GLN A 83 -0.57 -23.59 -5.67
C GLN A 83 -0.12 -25.05 -5.82
N LEU A 84 0.77 -25.51 -4.95
CA LEU A 84 1.07 -26.93 -4.83
C LEU A 84 0.24 -27.51 -3.68
N GLN A 85 -0.62 -28.47 -3.99
CA GLN A 85 -1.33 -29.26 -2.98
C GLN A 85 -0.92 -30.72 -3.13
N GLN A 86 -0.33 -31.28 -2.07
CA GLN A 86 0.28 -32.61 -2.09
C GLN A 86 1.33 -32.74 -3.22
N ALA A 87 1.00 -33.47 -4.29
CA ALA A 87 1.85 -33.69 -5.45
C ALA A 87 1.22 -33.15 -6.75
N THR A 88 0.29 -32.20 -6.65
CA THR A 88 -0.43 -31.64 -7.80
C THR A 88 -0.44 -30.12 -7.75
N PHE A 89 -0.03 -29.51 -8.86
CA PHE A 89 -0.17 -28.07 -9.04
C PHE A 89 -1.61 -27.73 -9.44
N PHE A 90 -2.22 -26.83 -8.69
CA PHE A 90 -3.52 -26.24 -8.96
C PHE A 90 -3.32 -24.82 -9.49
N ILE A 91 -3.90 -24.55 -10.66
CA ILE A 91 -3.89 -23.23 -11.28
C ILE A 91 -5.27 -22.62 -11.08
N LEU A 92 -5.36 -21.64 -10.19
CA LEU A 92 -6.57 -20.93 -9.88
C LEU A 92 -6.60 -19.63 -10.68
N LEU A 93 -7.66 -19.45 -11.47
CA LEU A 93 -7.90 -18.25 -12.26
C LEU A 93 -8.97 -17.41 -11.57
N LYS A 94 -8.55 -16.32 -10.94
CA LYS A 94 -9.43 -15.40 -10.22
C LYS A 94 -9.68 -14.16 -11.09
N PRO A 95 -10.93 -13.64 -11.13
CA PRO A 95 -11.15 -12.29 -11.64
C PRO A 95 -10.38 -11.29 -10.76
N GLU A 96 -9.66 -10.35 -11.37
CA GLU A 96 -9.00 -9.29 -10.61
C GLU A 96 -10.06 -8.36 -10.01
N ALA A 97 -9.88 -7.98 -8.75
CA ALA A 97 -10.55 -6.80 -8.21
C ALA A 97 -9.92 -5.60 -8.91
N VAL A 98 -10.65 -5.02 -9.87
CA VAL A 98 -10.22 -3.86 -10.68
C VAL A 98 -9.69 -2.72 -9.79
N ASP A 99 -10.15 -2.69 -8.54
CA ASP A 99 -9.90 -1.66 -7.54
C ASP A 99 -8.47 -1.72 -6.95
N VAL A 100 -7.76 -2.85 -7.07
CA VAL A 100 -6.46 -3.05 -6.39
C VAL A 100 -5.43 -3.75 -7.30
N PRO A 101 -4.80 -3.01 -8.23
CA PRO A 101 -3.83 -3.60 -9.15
C PRO A 101 -2.54 -4.02 -8.42
N PRO A 102 -1.78 -5.01 -8.93
CA PRO A 102 -0.53 -5.42 -8.30
C PRO A 102 0.54 -4.33 -8.36
N TYR A 103 0.59 -3.58 -9.46
CA TYR A 103 1.46 -2.42 -9.63
C TYR A 103 0.69 -1.21 -10.12
N LEU A 104 1.18 -0.03 -9.76
CA LEU A 104 0.71 1.25 -10.27
C LEU A 104 1.92 2.06 -10.73
N ILE A 105 1.83 2.71 -11.88
CA ILE A 105 2.84 3.66 -12.34
C ILE A 105 2.24 5.05 -12.21
N ASP A 106 2.83 5.85 -11.33
CA ASP A 106 2.40 7.22 -10.99
C ASP A 106 3.40 8.22 -11.59
N ASN A 107 3.01 8.88 -12.67
CA ASN A 107 3.79 9.95 -13.28
C ASN A 107 3.39 11.30 -12.70
N GLN A 108 4.08 11.71 -11.65
CA GLN A 108 3.92 13.04 -11.06
C GLN A 108 4.75 14.11 -11.77
N THR A 109 5.36 13.82 -12.91
CA THR A 109 6.12 14.82 -13.67
C THR A 109 5.21 15.62 -14.59
N LYS A 110 5.75 16.70 -15.16
CA LYS A 110 5.10 17.48 -16.24
C LYS A 110 5.39 16.92 -17.64
N LEU A 111 6.13 15.82 -17.72
CA LEU A 111 6.55 15.21 -18.98
C LEU A 111 5.67 14.00 -19.30
N ASN A 112 5.43 13.76 -20.59
CA ASN A 112 4.95 12.47 -21.03
C ASN A 112 6.13 11.48 -21.01
N LEU A 113 5.88 10.32 -20.44
CA LEU A 113 6.85 9.24 -20.29
C LEU A 113 6.44 8.06 -21.16
N LEU A 114 7.41 7.30 -21.64
CA LEU A 114 7.18 6.00 -22.25
C LEU A 114 7.60 4.92 -21.27
N TYR A 115 6.81 3.86 -21.15
CA TYR A 115 7.13 2.73 -20.27
C TYR A 115 6.94 1.39 -20.98
N TYR A 116 7.77 0.42 -20.59
CA TYR A 116 7.72 -0.96 -21.08
C TYR A 116 8.54 -1.88 -20.18
N GLN A 117 8.21 -3.18 -20.18
CA GLN A 117 9.04 -4.17 -19.48
C GLN A 117 10.37 -4.37 -20.20
N LYS A 118 11.47 -4.38 -19.44
CA LYS A 118 12.78 -4.78 -19.95
C LYS A 118 12.77 -6.28 -20.22
N SER A 119 12.61 -6.68 -21.49
CA SER A 119 12.73 -8.08 -21.89
C SER A 119 14.13 -8.39 -22.43
N SER A 120 14.50 -9.67 -22.31
CA SER A 120 15.69 -10.22 -22.98
C SER A 120 15.55 -10.26 -24.50
N LYS A 121 14.33 -10.18 -25.02
CA LYS A 121 14.03 -10.21 -26.46
C LYS A 121 14.31 -8.84 -27.09
N LYS A 122 14.92 -8.83 -28.28
CA LYS A 122 15.30 -7.61 -29.01
C LYS A 122 14.14 -6.64 -29.28
N ASP A 123 12.90 -7.11 -29.18
CA ASP A 123 11.69 -6.36 -29.53
C ASP A 123 10.94 -5.76 -28.33
N SER A 124 11.58 -5.66 -27.16
CA SER A 124 10.96 -5.10 -25.94
C SER A 124 10.35 -3.71 -26.15
N GLN A 125 11.00 -2.91 -27.01
CA GLN A 125 10.63 -1.53 -27.30
C GLN A 125 9.34 -1.43 -28.13
N SER A 126 8.90 -2.50 -28.81
CA SER A 126 7.63 -2.53 -29.57
C SER A 126 6.39 -2.49 -28.67
N TYR A 127 6.51 -2.79 -27.38
CA TYR A 127 5.42 -2.78 -26.41
C TYR A 127 5.34 -1.49 -25.58
N GLN A 128 6.05 -0.44 -26.01
CA GLN A 128 6.03 0.87 -25.39
C GLN A 128 4.61 1.43 -25.29
N GLN A 129 4.27 1.93 -24.09
CA GLN A 129 3.04 2.64 -23.80
C GLN A 129 3.38 4.05 -23.34
N GLU A 130 2.53 5.01 -23.73
CA GLU A 130 2.63 6.39 -23.26
C GLU A 130 1.91 6.56 -21.93
N LEU A 131 2.56 7.27 -21.00
CA LEU A 131 2.03 7.71 -19.73
C LEU A 131 2.07 9.23 -19.70
N LYS A 132 0.90 9.87 -19.69
CA LYS A 132 0.80 11.33 -19.74
C LYS A 132 1.30 11.96 -18.44
N ALA A 133 1.67 13.24 -18.52
CA ALA A 133 1.99 14.04 -17.35
C ALA A 133 0.86 14.01 -16.31
N LYS A 134 1.22 13.88 -15.02
CA LYS A 134 0.29 13.83 -13.88
C LYS A 134 -0.76 12.70 -13.97
N GLN A 135 -0.46 11.63 -14.71
CA GLN A 135 -1.33 10.47 -14.86
C GLN A 135 -0.82 9.29 -14.04
N GLU A 136 -1.76 8.52 -13.50
CA GLU A 136 -1.52 7.21 -12.90
C GLU A 136 -2.12 6.11 -13.78
N VAL A 137 -1.45 4.96 -13.87
CA VAL A 137 -1.95 3.81 -14.63
C VAL A 137 -1.74 2.49 -13.88
N PRO A 138 -2.79 1.66 -13.74
CA PRO A 138 -2.64 0.28 -13.29
C PRO A 138 -1.72 -0.52 -14.21
N TYR A 139 -0.82 -1.31 -13.64
CA TYR A 139 0.20 -2.04 -14.40
C TYR A 139 0.32 -3.50 -13.98
N THR A 140 0.55 -4.35 -14.98
CA THR A 140 1.10 -5.69 -14.81
C THR A 140 2.14 -5.96 -15.89
N TRP A 141 3.02 -6.93 -15.65
CA TRP A 141 4.07 -7.34 -16.56
C TRP A 141 3.53 -7.97 -17.85
N ASP A 142 4.09 -7.55 -18.98
CA ASP A 142 3.76 -8.14 -20.29
C ASP A 142 4.25 -9.60 -20.36
N ALA A 143 5.38 -9.91 -19.73
CA ALA A 143 5.92 -11.24 -19.52
C ALA A 143 6.15 -11.49 -18.01
N PRO A 144 5.15 -12.04 -17.29
CA PRO A 144 5.24 -12.24 -15.84
C PRO A 144 6.37 -13.17 -15.38
N ASN A 145 6.85 -14.05 -16.27
CA ASN A 145 7.97 -14.94 -15.98
C ASN A 145 9.34 -14.24 -16.12
N GLU A 146 9.40 -13.10 -16.80
CA GLU A 146 10.65 -12.37 -16.99
C GLU A 146 10.89 -11.42 -15.81
N ALA A 147 12.13 -10.95 -15.67
CA ALA A 147 12.47 -10.08 -14.57
C ALA A 147 11.62 -8.79 -14.57
N HIS A 148 11.17 -8.42 -13.37
CA HIS A 148 10.28 -7.29 -13.09
C HIS A 148 11.02 -5.94 -13.13
N TYR A 149 11.68 -5.68 -14.25
CA TYR A 149 12.35 -4.43 -14.55
C TYR A 149 11.53 -3.61 -15.53
N LEU A 150 11.04 -2.46 -15.09
CA LEU A 150 10.34 -1.50 -15.93
C LEU A 150 11.32 -0.46 -16.46
N VAL A 151 11.30 -0.22 -17.76
CA VAL A 151 12.03 0.88 -18.40
C VAL A 151 11.10 2.08 -18.48
N ILE A 152 11.62 3.25 -18.11
CA ILE A 152 11.00 4.55 -18.31
C ILE A 152 11.89 5.38 -19.22
N GLU A 153 11.32 5.93 -20.28
CA GLU A 153 11.98 6.87 -21.18
C GLU A 153 11.25 8.22 -21.12
N ALA A 154 11.98 9.33 -21.08
CA ALA A 154 11.37 10.64 -21.24
C ALA A 154 11.07 10.87 -22.73
N GLY A 155 9.96 11.56 -23.03
CA GLY A 155 9.42 11.74 -24.39
C GLY A 155 10.39 12.25 -25.47
N PRO A 156 9.93 12.33 -26.73
CA PRO A 156 10.77 12.53 -27.91
C PRO A 156 11.72 13.74 -27.78
N GLY A 157 13.01 13.50 -28.01
CA GLY A 157 14.09 14.49 -27.85
C GLY A 157 14.96 14.30 -26.60
N SER A 158 14.62 13.37 -25.71
CA SER A 158 15.47 12.98 -24.58
C SER A 158 16.23 11.67 -24.84
N GLN A 159 17.44 11.57 -24.31
CA GLN A 159 18.19 10.29 -24.18
C GLN A 159 17.93 9.62 -22.82
N MET A 160 17.09 10.23 -21.99
CA MET A 160 16.79 9.74 -20.65
C MET A 160 16.08 8.39 -20.73
N LYS A 161 16.76 7.37 -20.22
CA LYS A 161 16.26 6.01 -20.14
C LYS A 161 16.69 5.40 -18.83
N ARG A 162 15.73 5.03 -18.01
CA ARG A 162 15.98 4.46 -16.70
C ARG A 162 15.26 3.16 -16.47
N VAL A 163 15.90 2.27 -15.70
CA VAL A 163 15.35 0.96 -15.34
C VAL A 163 15.04 0.91 -13.85
N TYR A 164 13.79 0.58 -13.52
CA TYR A 164 13.30 0.41 -12.16
C TYR A 164 12.96 -1.05 -11.91
N ASN A 165 13.27 -1.54 -10.72
CA ASN A 165 12.87 -2.86 -10.25
C ASN A 165 11.69 -2.63 -9.31
N LEU A 166 10.48 -2.91 -9.79
CA LEU A 166 9.27 -2.60 -9.03
C LEU A 166 9.07 -3.55 -7.85
N ASP A 167 9.88 -4.61 -7.72
CA ASP A 167 9.82 -5.51 -6.57
C ASP A 167 10.62 -5.01 -5.37
N LYS A 168 11.51 -4.05 -5.57
CA LYS A 168 12.36 -3.49 -4.53
C LYS A 168 11.81 -2.14 -4.11
N ILE A 169 11.19 -2.08 -2.94
CA ILE A 169 10.77 -0.84 -2.29
C ILE A 169 12.03 -0.04 -1.95
N LYS A 170 12.24 1.04 -2.69
CA LYS A 170 13.38 1.96 -2.49
C LYS A 170 13.20 3.23 -3.31
N GLN A 171 13.92 4.26 -2.92
CA GLN A 171 14.15 5.43 -3.74
C GLN A 171 15.39 5.23 -4.62
N TYR A 172 15.33 5.70 -5.86
CA TYR A 172 16.43 5.70 -6.81
C TYR A 172 17.13 7.05 -6.81
N SER A 173 18.43 7.09 -7.08
CA SER A 173 19.20 8.33 -7.14
C SER A 173 18.59 9.32 -8.15
N PRO A 174 18.68 10.65 -8.00
CA PRO A 174 18.18 11.55 -9.03
C PRO A 174 18.93 11.39 -10.36
N GLU A 175 18.23 11.49 -11.48
CA GLU A 175 18.84 11.46 -12.81
C GLU A 175 18.48 12.72 -13.58
N SER A 176 19.51 13.42 -14.06
CA SER A 176 19.36 14.73 -14.69
C SER A 176 19.55 14.61 -16.19
N PHE A 177 18.69 15.27 -16.95
CA PHE A 177 18.72 15.28 -18.41
C PHE A 177 18.11 16.56 -18.96
N THR A 178 18.35 16.85 -20.23
CA THR A 178 17.80 18.01 -20.91
C THR A 178 16.78 17.60 -21.96
N ILE A 179 15.73 18.42 -22.11
CA ILE A 179 14.83 18.39 -23.27
C ILE A 179 14.77 19.83 -23.78
N GLY A 180 15.28 20.06 -24.99
CA GLY A 180 15.51 21.42 -25.49
C GLY A 180 16.51 22.16 -24.60
N GLN A 181 16.10 23.30 -24.02
CA GLN A 181 16.91 24.11 -23.11
C GLN A 181 16.62 23.84 -21.62
N ASN A 182 15.60 23.05 -21.31
CA ASN A 182 15.18 22.82 -19.93
C ASN A 182 15.94 21.63 -19.32
N LEU A 183 16.50 21.84 -18.13
CA LEU A 183 17.10 20.80 -17.31
C LEU A 183 16.03 20.19 -16.40
N TYR A 184 15.86 18.88 -16.48
CA TYR A 184 14.98 18.09 -15.63
C TYR A 184 15.80 17.21 -14.71
N ARG A 185 15.33 16.98 -13.48
CA ARG A 185 15.93 16.04 -12.53
C ARG A 185 14.86 15.12 -11.97
N LEU A 186 14.75 13.93 -12.56
CA LEU A 186 13.72 12.97 -12.17
C LEU A 186 14.22 12.00 -11.10
N VAL A 187 13.33 11.69 -10.17
CA VAL A 187 13.51 10.70 -9.12
C VAL A 187 12.38 9.68 -9.25
N GLY A 188 12.74 8.41 -9.24
CA GLY A 188 11.77 7.33 -9.10
C GLY A 188 11.84 6.75 -7.70
N GLU A 189 10.69 6.50 -7.08
CA GLU A 189 10.57 5.76 -5.83
C GLU A 189 9.56 4.62 -6.01
N VAL A 190 9.89 3.46 -5.46
CA VAL A 190 8.96 2.34 -5.37
C VAL A 190 8.47 2.28 -3.93
N ILE A 191 7.18 2.47 -3.72
CA ILE A 191 6.50 2.41 -2.42
C ILE A 191 5.43 1.32 -2.44
N ALA A 192 4.98 0.89 -1.26
CA ALA A 192 3.84 -0.01 -1.11
C ALA A 192 2.64 0.77 -0.58
N ASN A 193 1.47 0.57 -1.19
CA ASN A 193 0.17 1.02 -0.68
C ASN A 193 -0.75 -0.21 -0.60
N GLY A 194 -0.87 -0.78 0.59
CA GLY A 194 -1.52 -2.08 0.77
C GLY A 194 -0.83 -3.17 -0.08
N PRO A 195 -1.58 -3.93 -0.91
CA PRO A 195 -1.00 -4.96 -1.79
C PRO A 195 -0.46 -4.40 -3.11
N THR A 196 -0.64 -3.10 -3.39
CA THR A 196 -0.20 -2.46 -4.63
C THR A 196 1.19 -1.85 -4.46
N ARG A 197 2.11 -2.17 -5.38
CA ARG A 197 3.42 -1.52 -5.48
C ARG A 197 3.35 -0.35 -6.45
N ILE A 198 3.65 0.85 -5.97
CA ILE A 198 3.57 2.08 -6.76
C ILE A 198 4.98 2.52 -7.14
N LEU A 199 5.27 2.58 -8.44
CA LEU A 199 6.42 3.33 -8.95
C LEU A 199 5.97 4.77 -9.16
N ARG A 200 6.45 5.68 -8.32
CA ARG A 200 6.21 7.11 -8.45
C ARG A 200 7.41 7.80 -9.06
N ILE A 201 7.17 8.62 -10.06
CA ILE A 201 8.21 9.37 -10.78
C ILE A 201 7.87 10.85 -10.64
N PHE A 202 8.80 11.62 -10.08
CA PHE A 202 8.58 13.04 -9.80
C PHE A 202 9.84 13.86 -10.09
N ASP A 203 9.67 15.17 -10.24
CA ASP A 203 10.80 16.10 -10.34
C ASP A 203 11.34 16.40 -8.94
N ALA A 204 12.66 16.23 -8.74
CA ALA A 204 13.34 16.50 -7.48
C ALA A 204 13.11 17.94 -6.99
N GLN A 205 13.02 18.90 -7.91
CA GLN A 205 12.79 20.31 -7.56
C GLN A 205 11.37 20.53 -7.02
N GLU A 206 10.37 19.85 -7.60
CA GLU A 206 8.98 19.94 -7.12
C GLU A 206 8.83 19.32 -5.73
N ARG A 207 9.48 18.18 -5.46
CA ARG A 207 9.46 17.53 -4.13
C ARG A 207 10.08 18.43 -3.06
N MET A 208 11.25 19.00 -3.33
CA MET A 208 11.92 19.93 -2.41
C MET A 208 11.06 21.15 -2.08
N PHE A 209 10.30 21.65 -3.05
CA PHE A 209 9.37 22.77 -2.82
C PHE A 209 8.15 22.35 -1.98
N GLN A 210 7.62 21.14 -2.21
CA GLN A 210 6.52 20.60 -1.41
C GLN A 210 6.96 20.29 0.02
N ASP A 211 8.12 19.68 0.22
CA ASP A 211 8.65 19.36 1.55
C ASP A 211 8.89 20.66 2.35
N LYS A 212 9.48 21.70 1.72
CA LYS A 212 9.62 23.03 2.34
C LYS A 212 8.27 23.66 2.70
N LYS A 213 7.29 23.58 1.80
CA LYS A 213 5.94 24.10 2.06
C LYS A 213 5.26 23.35 3.19
N ILE A 214 5.44 22.03 3.27
CA ILE A 214 4.91 21.21 4.37
C ILE A 214 5.63 21.60 5.68
N GLU A 215 6.96 21.72 5.67
CA GLU A 215 7.74 22.18 6.82
C GLU A 215 7.31 23.57 7.32
N GLU A 216 7.09 24.52 6.39
CA GLU A 216 6.54 25.85 6.69
C GLU A 216 5.13 25.76 7.31
N LEU A 217 4.24 24.95 6.72
CA LEU A 217 2.89 24.74 7.25
C LEU A 217 2.87 24.02 8.61
N THR A 218 3.78 23.08 8.85
CA THR A 218 3.93 22.40 10.15
C THR A 218 4.54 23.32 11.18
N ALA A 219 5.50 24.16 10.81
CA ALA A 219 6.08 25.17 11.69
C ALA A 219 5.03 26.21 12.13
N GLU A 220 4.14 26.62 11.21
CA GLU A 220 3.00 27.47 11.53
C GLU A 220 1.99 26.77 12.47
N GLN A 221 1.73 25.47 12.28
CA GLN A 221 0.83 24.68 13.15
C GLN A 221 1.40 24.44 14.55
N ASP A 222 2.72 24.23 14.68
CA ASP A 222 3.39 24.09 15.98
C ASP A 222 3.42 25.42 16.75
N MET A 223 3.53 26.56 16.05
CA MET A 223 3.48 27.87 16.68
C MET A 223 2.07 28.24 17.18
N GLU A 224 1.01 27.77 16.51
CA GLU A 224 -0.39 28.00 16.90
C GLU A 224 -0.90 27.02 17.98
N SER A 225 -0.21 25.88 18.14
CA SER A 225 -0.48 24.87 19.17
C SER A 225 0.38 25.05 20.44
N ALA A 226 1.16 26.12 20.52
CA ALA A 226 1.96 26.45 21.68
C ALA A 226 1.08 26.46 22.94
N VAL A 227 1.46 25.67 23.94
CA VAL A 227 0.78 25.58 25.23
C VAL A 227 0.73 26.99 25.82
N THR A 228 -0.47 27.53 25.99
CA THR A 228 -0.67 28.90 26.48
C THR A 228 -0.55 28.96 28.00
N LEU A 229 -0.93 27.88 28.69
CA LEU A 229 -0.81 27.75 30.14
C LEU A 229 -0.52 26.28 30.48
N GLN A 230 0.45 26.07 31.37
CA GLN A 230 0.73 24.75 31.96
C GLN A 230 0.96 24.89 33.46
N PHE A 231 0.36 23.99 34.23
CA PHE A 231 0.58 23.84 35.66
C PHE A 231 0.77 22.37 36.00
N ILE A 232 1.86 22.06 36.70
CA ILE A 232 2.14 20.74 37.24
C ILE A 232 2.12 20.85 38.76
N VAL A 233 1.31 20.01 39.40
CA VAL A 233 1.16 19.97 40.85
C VAL A 233 1.48 18.58 41.35
N GLU A 234 2.40 18.52 42.31
CA GLU A 234 2.75 17.29 43.03
C GLU A 234 2.32 17.43 44.48
N LEU A 235 1.37 16.59 44.91
CA LEU A 235 0.87 16.56 46.27
C LEU A 235 1.30 15.25 46.92
N ALA A 236 1.95 15.36 48.08
CA ALA A 236 2.33 14.19 48.88
C ALA A 236 1.11 13.33 49.23
N GLY A 237 -0.03 13.96 49.50
CA GLY A 237 -1.32 13.28 49.60
C GLY A 237 -2.50 14.24 49.80
N LEU A 238 -3.70 13.68 49.71
CA LEU A 238 -4.98 14.34 49.90
C LEU A 238 -5.88 13.43 50.75
N GLY A 239 -6.42 13.98 51.83
CA GLY A 239 -7.41 13.32 52.69
C GLY A 239 -8.76 14.03 52.58
N VAL A 240 -9.85 13.27 52.45
CA VAL A 240 -11.22 13.81 52.46
C VAL A 240 -12.08 12.99 53.41
N SER A 241 -12.66 13.66 54.40
CA SER A 241 -13.55 13.05 55.39
C SER A 241 -15.00 13.45 55.12
N VAL A 242 -15.89 12.46 55.13
CA VAL A 242 -17.34 12.69 55.19
C VAL A 242 -17.77 12.56 56.64
N VAL A 243 -18.32 13.64 57.19
CA VAL A 243 -18.79 13.71 58.58
C VAL A 243 -20.29 13.90 58.66
N ASP A 244 -20.90 13.43 59.75
CA ASP A 244 -22.31 13.64 60.04
C ASP A 244 -22.57 14.94 60.83
N GLN A 245 -23.80 15.11 61.33
CA GLN A 245 -24.19 16.26 62.16
C GLN A 245 -23.62 16.21 63.59
N LEU A 246 -23.08 15.06 64.01
CA LEU A 246 -22.52 14.80 65.33
C LEU A 246 -21.01 14.52 65.21
N PRO A 247 -20.24 15.51 64.73
CA PRO A 247 -18.92 15.43 64.04
C PRO A 247 -18.26 14.04 63.97
N GLN A 248 -18.99 13.02 63.51
CA GLN A 248 -18.51 11.66 63.42
C GLN A 248 -18.08 11.42 61.99
N GLU A 249 -16.84 10.96 61.83
CA GLU A 249 -16.33 10.57 60.53
C GLU A 249 -16.96 9.25 60.09
N LEU A 250 -17.68 9.29 58.98
CA LEU A 250 -18.35 8.13 58.40
C LEU A 250 -17.44 7.44 57.38
N ILE A 251 -16.79 8.24 56.52
CA ILE A 251 -15.96 7.76 55.41
C ILE A 251 -14.70 8.62 55.34
N TYR A 252 -13.55 7.96 55.18
CA TYR A 252 -12.29 8.64 54.91
C TYR A 252 -11.72 8.19 53.56
N LEU A 253 -11.44 9.15 52.68
CA LEU A 253 -10.71 8.94 51.44
C LEU A 253 -9.29 9.43 51.63
N ASN A 254 -8.32 8.59 51.26
CA ASN A 254 -6.91 8.91 51.27
C ASN A 254 -6.29 8.63 49.90
N ALA A 255 -5.64 9.63 49.31
CA ALA A 255 -4.86 9.51 48.09
C ALA A 255 -3.44 9.99 48.34
N THR A 256 -2.41 9.21 47.97
CA THR A 256 -1.00 9.60 48.13
C THR A 256 -0.24 9.54 46.81
N ASP A 257 0.82 10.33 46.73
CA ASP A 257 1.64 10.55 45.53
C ASP A 257 0.75 10.98 44.35
N LEU A 258 0.03 12.10 44.54
CA LEU A 258 -0.86 12.66 43.53
C LEU A 258 -0.06 13.59 42.62
N TRP A 259 -0.10 13.32 41.32
CA TRP A 259 0.51 14.15 40.29
C TRP A 259 -0.58 14.63 39.35
N VAL A 260 -0.68 15.94 39.17
CA VAL A 260 -1.66 16.59 38.29
C VAL A 260 -0.92 17.45 37.29
N ASP A 261 -1.12 17.18 36.00
CA ASP A 261 -0.63 18.02 34.91
C ASP A 261 -1.81 18.56 34.12
N TYR A 262 -1.94 19.88 34.17
CA TYR A 262 -2.91 20.63 33.41
C TYR A 262 -2.18 21.47 32.37
N SER A 263 -2.54 21.30 31.11
CA SER A 263 -2.08 22.16 30.02
C SER A 263 -3.24 22.56 29.11
N THR A 264 -3.23 23.80 28.64
CA THR A 264 -4.19 24.29 27.66
C THR A 264 -3.48 25.02 26.54
N SER A 265 -4.03 24.92 25.34
CA SER A 265 -3.68 25.69 24.16
C SER A 265 -4.91 26.41 23.62
N SER A 266 -4.76 27.12 22.51
CA SER A 266 -5.86 27.75 21.79
C SER A 266 -6.92 26.75 21.28
N LYS A 267 -6.56 25.46 21.14
CA LYS A 267 -7.39 24.42 20.53
C LYS A 267 -7.66 23.21 21.43
N GLN A 268 -6.89 23.00 22.50
CA GLN A 268 -6.96 21.78 23.30
C GLN A 268 -6.74 22.04 24.79
N LEU A 269 -7.44 21.27 25.62
CA LEU A 269 -7.23 21.16 27.07
C LEU A 269 -6.78 19.73 27.39
N ARG A 270 -5.72 19.60 28.18
CA ARG A 270 -5.19 18.34 28.69
C ARG A 270 -5.16 18.41 30.21
N LEU A 271 -5.83 17.45 30.85
CA LEU A 271 -5.75 17.20 32.28
C LEU A 271 -5.34 15.76 32.48
N GLU A 272 -4.19 15.54 33.10
CA GLU A 272 -3.67 14.23 33.46
C GLU A 272 -3.51 14.15 34.98
N VAL A 273 -4.17 13.16 35.59
CA VAL A 273 -4.11 12.92 37.04
C VAL A 273 -3.58 11.51 37.26
N ARG A 274 -2.48 11.40 37.99
CA ARG A 274 -1.89 10.13 38.41
C ARG A 274 -1.98 10.01 39.92
N VAL A 275 -2.52 8.90 40.39
CA VAL A 275 -2.66 8.58 41.81
C VAL A 275 -1.94 7.27 42.06
N ASN A 276 -0.96 7.24 42.96
CA ASN A 276 -0.26 5.99 43.25
C ASN A 276 -1.04 5.12 44.23
N ARG A 277 -1.43 5.67 45.40
CA ARG A 277 -2.23 4.95 46.39
C ARG A 277 -3.55 5.66 46.57
N PHE A 278 -4.60 4.87 46.59
CA PHE A 278 -5.97 5.34 46.77
C PHE A 278 -6.71 4.34 47.63
N GLN A 279 -7.31 4.84 48.71
CA GLN A 279 -8.07 4.04 49.66
C GLN A 279 -9.26 4.83 50.18
N VAL A 280 -10.39 4.14 50.32
CA VAL A 280 -11.61 4.66 50.93
C VAL A 280 -12.01 3.70 52.04
N ASP A 281 -12.08 4.25 53.26
CA ASP A 281 -12.38 3.51 54.48
C ASP A 281 -13.73 3.93 55.04
N ASN A 282 -14.43 2.96 55.63
CA ASN A 282 -15.61 3.18 56.46
C ASN A 282 -15.14 3.34 57.91
N GLN A 283 -15.26 4.55 58.45
CA GLN A 283 -14.76 4.93 59.78
C GLN A 283 -15.77 4.66 60.91
N ILE A 284 -16.94 4.07 60.60
CA ILE A 284 -17.93 3.69 61.61
C ILE A 284 -17.37 2.56 62.49
N ALA A 285 -17.38 2.75 63.80
CA ALA A 285 -16.79 1.81 64.77
C ALA A 285 -17.34 0.37 64.69
N SER A 286 -18.59 0.19 64.23
CA SER A 286 -19.25 -1.10 64.05
C SER A 286 -19.30 -1.58 62.60
N ALA A 287 -18.48 -1.01 61.71
CA ALA A 287 -18.50 -1.36 60.29
C ALA A 287 -18.08 -2.82 60.07
N THR A 288 -18.95 -3.60 59.44
CA THR A 288 -18.62 -4.98 58.99
C THR A 288 -17.51 -4.99 57.93
N PHE A 289 -17.40 -3.92 57.15
CA PHE A 289 -16.39 -3.74 56.11
C PHE A 289 -15.68 -2.39 56.30
N PRO A 290 -14.53 -2.37 56.99
CA PRO A 290 -13.81 -1.12 57.31
C PRO A 290 -13.10 -0.52 56.10
N VAL A 291 -12.80 -1.31 55.07
CA VAL A 291 -12.24 -0.83 53.80
C VAL A 291 -13.29 -0.99 52.72
N LEU A 292 -13.71 0.11 52.12
CA LEU A 292 -14.73 0.13 51.05
C LEU A 292 -14.09 -0.03 49.67
N LEU A 293 -12.92 0.57 49.46
CA LEU A 293 -12.20 0.53 48.20
C LEU A 293 -10.71 0.70 48.45
N CYS A 294 -9.88 -0.17 47.88
CA CYS A 294 -8.44 0.02 47.87
C CYS A 294 -7.84 -0.51 46.55
N ARG A 295 -6.69 0.04 46.16
CA ARG A 295 -5.93 -0.50 45.03
C ARG A 295 -5.31 -1.84 45.45
N THR A 296 -5.72 -2.93 44.81
CA THR A 296 -5.01 -4.21 44.96
C THR A 296 -3.63 -4.14 44.30
N PRO A 297 -2.55 -4.54 44.99
CA PRO A 297 -1.22 -4.62 44.37
C PRO A 297 -1.26 -5.62 43.21
N MET A 298 -0.68 -5.25 42.07
CA MET A 298 -0.50 -6.18 40.96
C MET A 298 0.53 -7.24 41.39
N LYS A 299 0.17 -8.52 41.25
CA LYS A 299 1.09 -9.64 41.47
C LYS A 299 2.19 -9.67 40.41
#